data_AF-A0A1M3TRG1-F1
#
_entry.id   AF-A0A1M3TRG1-F1
#
_cell.length_a   1.000
_cell.length_b   1.000
_cell.length_c   1.000
_cell.angle_alpha   90.00
_cell.angle_beta   90.00
_cell.angle_gamma   90.00
#
_symmetry.space_group_name_H-M   'P 1'
#
loop_
_entity.id
_entity.type
_entity.pdbx_description
1 polymer ?
#
loop_
_entity_poly.entity_id
_entity_poly.type
_entity_poly.pdbx_seq_one_letter_code
_entity_poly.pdbx_strand_id
1 'polypeptide(L)'
;MLETPYDQDAPWEAIKSLEYPMPAQAWYKALRDVGYSFGPSFQSQLEVEAVAGQRTNRGLVSFSEPPSSYPQSPYSVHPVAIDGCLQSGAASLWQGIRSAVGGALVPAVVDDLLINARDVAAVPVAVAAASAEFSGVGSLEEAHNYHSHIQVFDPASKRLLLKVTGLWYHKLDASPESPERQHTFMRLHWKPQMSTLSDGQIRGLVQAPRPLQKLMPHHESSSPSRKQWTLMELLLHEKHSLRVVEFSTLPFEESVGRDILDGDLSLGEGNCKYQFMPKKSGFAACLAGIAVGNIPSGSDEHARCDQA
;
A
#
# COMPACT_ATOMS: atom_id res chain seq x y z
N MET A 1 15.64 -25.67 39.34
CA MET A 1 15.38 -27.03 38.85
C MET A 1 15.15 -26.87 37.37
N LEU A 2 16.13 -27.21 36.53
CA LEU A 2 15.92 -27.16 35.07
C LEU A 2 14.99 -28.32 34.75
N GLU A 3 13.78 -28.00 34.28
CA GLU A 3 12.84 -29.02 33.82
C GLU A 3 13.50 -29.82 32.69
N THR A 4 13.29 -31.13 32.70
CA THR A 4 13.76 -32.02 31.64
C THR A 4 13.23 -31.52 30.29
N PRO A 5 14.05 -31.53 29.21
CA PRO A 5 13.62 -31.11 27.88
C PRO A 5 12.31 -31.80 27.51
N TYR A 6 11.37 -31.03 26.98
CA TYR A 6 10.11 -31.59 26.52
C TYR A 6 10.37 -32.36 25.21
N ASP A 7 10.62 -33.66 25.35
CA ASP A 7 10.91 -34.60 24.28
C ASP A 7 9.60 -35.08 23.63
N GLN A 8 8.99 -34.19 22.85
CA GLN A 8 7.97 -34.57 21.88
C GLN A 8 8.62 -34.66 20.50
N ASP A 9 8.60 -35.86 19.92
CA ASP A 9 9.00 -36.08 18.54
C ASP A 9 7.96 -35.46 17.59
N ALA A 10 8.44 -34.87 16.51
CA ALA A 10 7.59 -34.25 15.52
C ALA A 10 6.71 -35.30 14.81
N PRO A 11 5.39 -35.05 14.65
CA PRO A 11 4.56 -35.88 13.80
C PRO A 11 5.08 -35.78 12.36
N TRP A 12 5.06 -36.89 11.62
CA TRP A 12 5.65 -36.96 10.28
C TRP A 12 5.08 -35.90 9.32
N GLU A 13 3.78 -35.61 9.43
CA GLU A 13 3.09 -34.57 8.65
C GLU A 13 3.66 -33.17 8.89
N ALA A 14 4.17 -32.89 10.10
CA ALA A 14 4.74 -31.59 10.42
C ALA A 14 6.14 -31.41 9.84
N ILE A 15 6.89 -32.49 9.58
CA ILE A 15 8.30 -32.43 9.14
C ILE A 15 8.56 -32.93 7.72
N LYS A 16 7.57 -33.50 7.03
CA LYS A 16 7.71 -33.88 5.61
C LYS A 16 8.09 -32.66 4.75
N SER A 17 8.71 -32.85 3.59
CA SER A 17 8.99 -31.71 2.71
C SER A 17 7.71 -30.95 2.33
N LEU A 18 7.81 -29.64 2.13
CA LEU A 18 6.70 -28.84 1.59
C LEU A 18 6.44 -29.29 0.14
N GLU A 19 5.17 -29.40 -0.24
CA GLU A 19 4.70 -29.84 -1.55
C GLU A 19 4.52 -28.66 -2.51
N TYR A 20 3.89 -27.57 -2.02
CA TYR A 20 3.58 -26.35 -2.78
C TYR A 20 3.94 -25.08 -1.99
N PRO A 21 5.21 -24.92 -1.57
CA PRO A 21 5.63 -23.72 -0.85
C PRO A 21 5.58 -22.48 -1.74
N MET A 22 5.29 -21.33 -1.13
CA MET A 22 5.50 -20.03 -1.74
C MET A 22 6.54 -19.23 -0.95
N PRO A 23 7.32 -18.34 -1.60
CA PRO A 23 8.20 -17.42 -0.90
C PRO A 23 7.45 -16.55 0.11
N ALA A 24 7.94 -16.48 1.34
CA ALA A 24 7.31 -15.74 2.43
C ALA A 24 7.20 -14.23 2.15
N GLN A 25 8.01 -13.69 1.24
CA GLN A 25 7.96 -12.27 0.82
C GLN A 25 6.58 -11.87 0.33
N ALA A 26 5.82 -12.80 -0.25
CA ALA A 26 4.47 -12.50 -0.69
C ALA A 26 3.49 -12.33 0.48
N TRP A 27 3.71 -13.03 1.59
CA TRP A 27 3.00 -12.80 2.85
C TRP A 27 3.46 -11.51 3.51
N TYR A 28 4.77 -11.24 3.57
CA TYR A 28 5.29 -9.98 4.09
C TYR A 28 4.79 -8.76 3.32
N LYS A 29 4.56 -8.88 2.00
CA LYS A 29 3.91 -7.83 1.23
C LYS A 29 2.47 -7.59 1.70
N ALA A 30 1.66 -8.64 1.77
CA ALA A 30 0.26 -8.52 2.21
C ALA A 30 0.13 -7.95 3.63
N LEU A 31 1.01 -8.38 4.54
CA LEU A 31 1.09 -7.83 5.89
C LEU A 31 1.52 -6.35 5.88
N ARG A 32 2.47 -5.97 5.03
CA ARG A 32 2.90 -4.57 4.87
C ARG A 32 1.78 -3.67 4.40
N ASP A 33 0.97 -4.12 3.44
CA ASP A 33 -0.16 -3.37 2.88
C ASP A 33 -1.20 -3.00 3.98
N VAL A 34 -1.26 -3.76 5.08
CA VAL A 34 -2.15 -3.47 6.23
C VAL A 34 -1.46 -2.87 7.46
N GLY A 35 -0.18 -2.50 7.34
CA GLY A 35 0.56 -1.75 8.37
C GLY A 35 1.69 -2.51 9.07
N TYR A 36 1.93 -3.79 8.78
CA TYR A 36 3.10 -4.49 9.34
C TYR A 36 4.40 -4.07 8.66
N SER A 37 5.24 -3.32 9.36
CA SER A 37 6.52 -2.84 8.83
C SER A 37 7.71 -3.70 9.28
N PHE A 38 7.68 -5.01 8.98
CA PHE A 38 8.81 -5.89 9.28
C PHE A 38 10.06 -5.50 8.46
N GLY A 39 11.12 -5.12 9.16
CA GLY A 39 12.43 -4.87 8.57
C GLY A 39 13.11 -6.16 8.08
N PRO A 40 14.18 -6.08 7.28
CA PRO A 40 14.85 -7.26 6.72
C PRO A 40 15.25 -8.31 7.76
N SER A 41 15.72 -7.88 8.93
CA SER A 41 16.10 -8.80 10.02
C SER A 41 14.91 -9.52 10.64
N PHE A 42 13.69 -8.98 10.57
CA PHE A 42 12.47 -9.58 11.13
C PHE A 42 11.65 -10.36 10.09
N GLN A 43 12.18 -10.53 8.88
CA GLN A 43 11.58 -11.35 7.82
C GLN A 43 12.19 -12.76 7.83
N SER A 44 12.09 -13.46 8.96
CA SER A 44 12.74 -14.76 9.18
C SER A 44 11.99 -15.94 8.56
N GLN A 45 10.74 -15.77 8.12
CA GLN A 45 10.08 -16.79 7.30
C GLN A 45 10.70 -16.84 5.91
N LEU A 46 11.00 -18.05 5.44
CA LEU A 46 11.58 -18.31 4.13
C LEU A 46 10.49 -18.72 3.14
N GLU A 47 9.68 -19.70 3.54
CA GLU A 47 8.61 -20.27 2.73
C GLU A 47 7.36 -20.51 3.57
N VAL A 48 6.20 -20.39 2.94
CA VAL A 48 4.90 -20.68 3.54
C VAL A 48 4.08 -21.53 2.57
N GLU A 49 3.58 -22.64 3.07
CA GLU A 49 2.64 -23.54 2.43
C GLU A 49 1.30 -23.45 3.16
N ALA A 50 0.27 -22.99 2.46
CA ALA A 50 -1.08 -22.88 2.98
C ALA A 50 -2.08 -23.16 1.87
N VAL A 51 -3.20 -23.77 2.23
CA VAL A 51 -4.32 -24.03 1.32
C VAL A 51 -5.40 -23.00 1.57
N ALA A 52 -5.89 -22.35 0.50
CA ALA A 52 -6.96 -21.37 0.59
C ALA A 52 -8.22 -21.98 1.23
N GLY A 53 -8.80 -21.28 2.21
CA GLY A 53 -9.92 -21.73 3.01
C GLY A 53 -9.55 -22.62 4.21
N GLN A 54 -8.29 -23.04 4.33
CA GLN A 54 -7.84 -23.83 5.48
C GLN A 54 -7.19 -22.94 6.54
N ARG A 55 -7.47 -23.24 7.81
CA ARG A 55 -6.85 -22.58 8.97
C ARG A 55 -5.65 -23.36 9.51
N THR A 56 -4.92 -24.02 8.62
CA THR A 56 -3.69 -24.75 8.90
C THR A 56 -2.65 -24.36 7.86
N ASN A 57 -1.39 -24.26 8.28
CA ASN A 57 -0.29 -23.97 7.38
C ASN A 57 1.00 -24.63 7.87
N ARG A 58 1.98 -24.69 6.97
CA ARG A 58 3.35 -25.08 7.27
C ARG A 58 4.31 -24.06 6.66
N GLY A 59 5.51 -23.97 7.18
CA GLY A 59 6.51 -23.04 6.64
C GLY A 59 7.91 -23.34 7.12
N LEU A 60 8.87 -22.67 6.49
CA LEU A 60 10.28 -22.70 6.87
C LEU A 60 10.64 -21.37 7.55
N VAL A 61 11.30 -21.46 8.70
CA VAL A 61 11.73 -20.30 9.49
C VAL A 61 13.25 -20.36 9.66
N SER A 62 13.93 -19.25 9.37
CA SER A 62 15.35 -19.08 9.63
C SER A 62 15.59 -18.87 11.11
N PHE A 63 16.53 -19.64 11.65
CA PHE A 63 17.03 -19.55 13.02
C PHE A 63 18.44 -18.94 13.06
N SER A 64 18.93 -18.46 11.90
CA SER A 64 20.22 -17.79 11.80
C SER A 64 20.18 -16.46 12.54
N GLU A 65 21.24 -16.16 13.31
CA GLU A 65 21.35 -14.90 14.02
C GLU A 65 21.42 -13.72 13.02
N PRO A 66 20.62 -12.66 13.23
CA PRO A 66 20.67 -11.50 12.37
C PRO A 66 22.00 -10.75 12.54
N PRO A 67 22.50 -10.09 11.50
CA PRO A 67 23.70 -9.27 11.61
C PRO A 67 23.52 -8.14 12.63
N SER A 68 24.51 -7.95 13.49
CA SER A 68 24.52 -6.91 14.54
C SER A 68 25.85 -6.17 14.55
N SER A 69 25.80 -4.86 14.74
CA SER A 69 26.99 -4.02 14.92
C SER A 69 27.62 -4.17 16.31
N TYR A 70 26.89 -4.77 17.26
CA TYR A 70 27.33 -4.97 18.64
C TYR A 70 27.33 -6.45 19.00
N PRO A 71 28.21 -6.89 19.94
CA PRO A 71 28.13 -8.22 20.51
C PRO A 71 26.72 -8.48 21.07
N GLN A 72 26.10 -9.57 20.63
CA GLN A 72 24.81 -9.99 21.13
C GLN A 72 24.98 -10.94 22.30
N SER A 73 24.03 -10.93 23.24
CA SER A 73 23.96 -11.93 24.29
C SER A 73 23.73 -13.33 23.69
N PRO A 74 24.25 -14.40 24.30
CA PRO A 74 23.94 -15.75 23.85
C PRO A 74 22.46 -16.05 24.15
N TYR A 75 21.70 -16.42 23.12
CA TYR A 75 20.31 -16.83 23.24
C TYR A 75 20.17 -18.30 22.89
N SER A 76 19.40 -19.05 23.68
CA SER A 76 18.98 -20.39 23.25
C SER A 76 18.11 -20.32 22.00
N VAL A 77 17.23 -19.33 21.86
CA VAL A 77 16.58 -19.01 20.59
C VAL A 77 16.62 -17.50 20.43
N HIS A 78 17.21 -17.01 19.35
CA HIS A 78 17.33 -15.57 19.13
C HIS A 78 15.93 -14.91 19.05
N PRO A 79 15.68 -13.73 19.66
CA PRO A 79 14.35 -13.09 19.67
C PRO A 79 13.71 -12.91 18.27
N VAL A 80 14.53 -12.65 17.25
CA VAL A 80 14.08 -12.60 15.84
C VAL A 80 13.55 -13.95 15.33
N ALA A 81 14.17 -15.07 15.74
CA ALA A 81 13.67 -16.39 15.38
C ALA A 81 12.36 -16.68 16.11
N ILE A 82 12.23 -16.29 17.38
CA ILE A 82 10.97 -16.39 18.14
C ILE A 82 9.86 -15.60 17.43
N ASP A 83 10.13 -14.35 17.03
CA ASP A 83 9.16 -13.54 16.29
C ASP A 83 8.76 -14.19 14.96
N GLY A 84 9.72 -14.75 14.22
CA GLY A 84 9.46 -15.55 13.01
C GLY A 84 8.56 -16.76 13.24
N CYS A 85 8.74 -17.43 14.38
CA CYS A 85 7.87 -18.53 14.79
C CYS A 85 6.44 -18.00 15.03
N LEU A 86 6.27 -16.90 15.76
CA LEU A 86 4.95 -16.29 16.01
C LEU A 86 4.28 -15.84 14.71
N GLN A 87 5.04 -15.28 13.77
CA GLN A 87 4.56 -14.89 12.44
C GLN A 87 4.03 -16.10 11.63
N SER A 88 4.42 -17.35 11.98
CA SER A 88 3.95 -18.57 11.29
C SER A 88 2.47 -18.86 11.50
N GLY A 89 1.85 -18.24 12.50
CA GLY A 89 0.39 -18.24 12.64
C GLY A 89 -0.36 -17.42 11.57
N ALA A 90 0.30 -16.51 10.87
CA ALA A 90 -0.38 -15.54 10.00
C ALA A 90 -1.18 -16.22 8.87
N ALA A 91 -0.60 -17.22 8.20
CA ALA A 91 -1.29 -17.85 7.08
C ALA A 91 -2.54 -18.62 7.52
N SER A 92 -2.49 -19.36 8.63
CA SER A 92 -3.67 -20.04 9.19
C SER A 92 -4.72 -19.05 9.70
N LEU A 93 -4.27 -17.94 10.29
CA LEU A 93 -5.16 -16.88 10.79
C LEU A 93 -6.00 -16.24 9.67
N TRP A 94 -5.43 -16.11 8.48
CA TRP A 94 -6.08 -15.58 7.28
C TRP A 94 -6.54 -16.67 6.30
N GLN A 95 -6.79 -17.89 6.79
CA GLN A 95 -7.34 -19.01 5.99
C GLN A 95 -6.51 -19.36 4.75
N GLY A 96 -5.19 -19.12 4.77
CA GLY A 96 -4.31 -19.30 3.62
C GLY A 96 -4.51 -18.27 2.50
N ILE A 97 -5.36 -17.25 2.69
CA ILE A 97 -5.71 -16.26 1.66
C ILE A 97 -5.01 -14.93 1.96
N ARG A 98 -3.91 -14.66 1.26
CA ARG A 98 -3.13 -13.42 1.38
C ARG A 98 -3.95 -12.14 1.16
N SER A 99 -4.88 -12.17 0.20
CA SER A 99 -5.74 -11.02 -0.11
C SER A 99 -6.84 -10.77 0.93
N ALA A 100 -7.03 -11.70 1.87
CA ALA A 100 -7.99 -11.54 2.97
C ALA A 100 -7.38 -10.82 4.18
N VAL A 101 -6.06 -10.58 4.17
CA VAL A 101 -5.37 -9.81 5.22
C VAL A 101 -5.98 -8.41 5.26
N GLY A 102 -6.77 -8.15 6.30
CA GLY A 102 -7.64 -6.97 6.38
C GLY A 102 -7.28 -5.97 7.47
N GLY A 103 -6.22 -6.21 8.24
CA GLY A 103 -5.78 -5.31 9.30
C GLY A 103 -4.55 -5.83 10.06
N ALA A 104 -3.86 -4.91 10.73
CA ALA A 104 -2.77 -5.24 11.62
C ALA A 104 -3.30 -5.85 12.93
N LEU A 105 -2.88 -7.08 13.21
CA LEU A 105 -3.19 -7.86 14.40
C LEU A 105 -1.89 -8.10 15.19
N VAL A 106 -1.78 -7.55 16.39
CA VAL A 106 -0.60 -7.74 17.24
C VAL A 106 -0.84 -8.86 18.25
N PRO A 107 0.15 -9.73 18.49
CA PRO A 107 0.14 -10.64 19.63
C PRO A 107 -0.17 -9.89 20.93
N ALA A 108 -1.08 -10.43 21.73
CA ALA A 108 -1.50 -9.81 22.99
C ALA A 108 -1.41 -10.74 24.18
N VAL A 109 -1.81 -12.00 24.01
CA VAL A 109 -1.77 -13.02 25.06
C VAL A 109 -1.25 -14.31 24.44
N VAL A 110 -0.44 -15.04 25.21
CA VAL A 110 -0.02 -16.40 24.88
C VAL A 110 -0.43 -17.28 26.06
N ASP A 111 -1.27 -18.28 25.81
CA ASP A 111 -1.75 -19.17 26.87
C ASP A 111 -0.60 -20.05 27.41
N ASP A 112 0.20 -20.61 26.50
CA ASP A 112 1.37 -21.42 26.83
C ASP A 112 2.49 -21.23 25.80
N LEU A 113 3.71 -20.98 26.28
CA LEU A 113 4.91 -20.83 25.47
C LEU A 113 6.00 -21.76 26.00
N LEU A 114 6.39 -22.73 25.19
CA LEU A 114 7.48 -23.64 25.46
C LEU A 114 8.64 -23.34 24.51
N ILE A 115 9.81 -23.07 25.07
CA ILE A 115 11.06 -22.90 24.33
C ILE A 115 12.05 -23.93 24.89
N ASN A 116 12.43 -24.91 24.06
CA ASN A 116 13.41 -25.91 24.48
C ASN A 116 14.81 -25.29 24.46
N ALA A 117 15.39 -25.09 25.65
CA ALA A 117 16.75 -24.56 25.81
C ALA A 117 17.78 -25.47 25.12
N ARG A 118 18.58 -24.91 24.21
CA ARG A 118 19.63 -25.63 23.46
C ARG A 118 20.75 -24.69 23.02
N ASP A 119 21.86 -25.31 22.58
CA ASP A 119 22.77 -24.75 21.57
C ASP A 119 22.07 -24.75 20.21
N VAL A 120 21.16 -23.80 19.97
CA VAL A 120 20.43 -23.69 18.68
C VAL A 120 21.31 -23.19 17.54
N ALA A 121 22.56 -22.82 17.83
CA ALA A 121 23.59 -22.51 16.84
C ALA A 121 23.78 -23.61 15.76
N ALA A 122 23.21 -24.81 15.92
CA ALA A 122 23.26 -25.90 14.94
C ALA A 122 22.05 -26.00 13.99
N VAL A 123 20.94 -25.26 14.20
CA VAL A 123 19.73 -25.38 13.36
C VAL A 123 19.55 -24.10 12.54
N PRO A 124 20.00 -24.05 11.27
CA PRO A 124 19.88 -22.84 10.45
C PRO A 124 18.44 -22.58 10.00
N VAL A 125 17.66 -23.65 9.77
CA VAL A 125 16.29 -23.61 9.28
C VAL A 125 15.44 -24.63 10.03
N ALA A 126 14.28 -24.20 10.50
CA ALA A 126 13.29 -25.04 11.17
C ALA A 126 11.98 -25.10 10.39
N VAL A 127 11.19 -26.13 10.64
CA VAL A 127 9.86 -26.29 10.06
C VAL A 127 8.81 -25.87 11.08
N ALA A 128 7.99 -24.89 10.72
CA ALA A 128 6.84 -24.46 11.49
C ALA A 128 5.57 -25.14 10.97
N ALA A 129 4.73 -25.62 11.87
CA ALA A 129 3.36 -26.05 11.61
C ALA A 129 2.44 -25.19 12.49
N ALA A 130 1.44 -24.57 11.88
CA ALA A 130 0.55 -23.66 12.58
C ALA A 130 -0.90 -23.90 12.21
N SER A 131 -1.78 -23.63 13.17
CA SER A 131 -3.23 -23.71 13.02
C SER A 131 -3.89 -22.51 13.69
N ALA A 132 -5.11 -22.18 13.28
CA ALA A 132 -5.92 -21.15 13.91
C ALA A 132 -7.30 -21.70 14.27
N GLU A 133 -7.71 -21.51 15.51
CA GLU A 133 -8.94 -22.03 16.08
C GLU A 133 -9.84 -20.88 16.52
N PHE A 134 -11.14 -21.05 16.32
CA PHE A 134 -12.12 -20.04 16.69
C PHE A 134 -12.24 -19.97 18.21
N SER A 135 -12.23 -18.75 18.76
CA SER A 135 -12.32 -18.52 20.20
C SER A 135 -13.65 -18.94 20.82
N GLY A 136 -14.68 -19.22 20.01
CA GLY A 136 -16.05 -19.45 20.47
C GLY A 136 -16.88 -18.17 20.62
N VAL A 137 -16.26 -16.99 20.43
CA VAL A 137 -16.89 -15.69 20.61
C VAL A 137 -16.65 -14.80 19.38
N GLY A 138 -17.66 -14.03 18.99
CA GLY A 138 -17.56 -13.06 17.88
C GLY A 138 -17.91 -13.66 16.51
N SER A 139 -17.56 -12.93 15.45
CA SER A 139 -17.80 -13.34 14.05
C SER A 139 -16.72 -14.30 13.55
N LEU A 140 -17.14 -15.33 12.81
CA LEU A 140 -16.24 -16.26 12.10
C LEU A 140 -15.44 -15.60 10.96
N GLU A 141 -15.90 -14.45 10.48
CA GLU A 141 -15.24 -13.70 9.40
C GLU A 141 -14.05 -12.87 9.91
N GLU A 142 -14.03 -12.55 11.20
CA GLU A 142 -13.03 -11.67 11.77
C GLU A 142 -11.84 -12.46 12.32
N ALA A 143 -10.67 -12.23 11.74
CA ALA A 143 -9.44 -12.92 12.11
C ALA A 143 -9.05 -12.77 13.59
N HIS A 144 -9.39 -11.65 14.26
CA HIS A 144 -9.07 -11.45 15.67
C HIS A 144 -9.89 -12.34 16.63
N ASN A 145 -10.98 -12.95 16.17
CA ASN A 145 -11.77 -13.91 16.95
C ASN A 145 -11.18 -15.33 16.92
N TYR A 146 -10.01 -15.49 16.33
CA TYR A 146 -9.25 -16.73 16.30
C TYR A 146 -7.94 -16.58 17.07
N HIS A 147 -7.48 -17.67 17.65
CA HIS A 147 -6.15 -17.77 18.25
C HIS A 147 -5.33 -18.83 17.50
N SER A 148 -4.01 -18.66 17.47
CA SER A 148 -3.13 -19.58 16.74
C SER A 148 -2.41 -20.56 17.66
N HIS A 149 -2.23 -21.79 17.19
CA HIS A 149 -1.33 -22.78 17.79
C HIS A 149 -0.17 -23.01 16.84
N ILE A 150 1.06 -22.99 17.34
CA ILE A 150 2.28 -23.07 16.51
C ILE A 150 3.24 -24.08 17.13
N GLN A 151 3.79 -24.95 16.30
CA GLN A 151 4.84 -25.88 16.68
C GLN A 151 5.98 -25.78 15.69
N VAL A 152 7.20 -25.73 16.19
CA VAL A 152 8.41 -25.55 15.36
C VAL A 152 9.39 -26.67 15.69
N PHE A 153 9.85 -27.35 14.65
CA PHE A 153 10.66 -28.55 14.75
C PHE A 153 11.96 -28.39 13.97
N ASP A 154 13.02 -29.03 14.47
CA ASP A 154 14.22 -29.27 13.67
C ASP A 154 13.94 -30.43 12.69
N PRO A 155 14.01 -30.21 11.36
CA PRO A 155 13.77 -31.27 10.39
C PRO A 155 14.79 -32.43 10.46
N ALA A 156 16.01 -32.17 10.93
CA ALA A 156 17.07 -33.18 11.00
C ALA A 156 16.92 -34.06 12.25
N SER A 157 16.84 -33.46 13.43
CA SER A 157 16.67 -34.22 14.69
C SER A 157 15.23 -34.61 15.00
N LYS A 158 14.24 -34.05 14.30
CA LYS A 158 12.79 -34.23 14.52
C LYS A 158 12.30 -33.75 15.88
N ARG A 159 13.11 -32.99 16.61
CA ARG A 159 12.78 -32.54 17.95
C ARG A 159 12.03 -31.21 17.92
N LEU A 160 11.12 -31.04 18.87
CA LEU A 160 10.45 -29.77 19.12
C LEU A 160 11.45 -28.70 19.58
N LEU A 161 11.43 -27.55 18.94
CA LEU A 161 12.24 -26.37 19.28
C LEU A 161 11.41 -25.35 20.07
N LEU A 162 10.21 -25.05 19.57
CA LEU A 162 9.31 -24.06 20.14
C LEU A 162 7.86 -24.50 19.94
N LYS A 163 7.04 -24.31 20.96
CA LYS A 163 5.59 -24.52 20.91
C LYS A 163 4.87 -23.34 21.53
N VAL A 164 3.84 -22.89 20.84
CA VAL A 164 2.92 -21.83 21.25
C VAL A 164 1.53 -22.43 21.21
N THR A 165 0.84 -22.41 22.33
CA THR A 165 -0.57 -22.75 22.43
C THR A 165 -1.34 -21.47 22.75
N GLY A 166 -2.40 -21.18 21.99
CA GLY A 166 -3.25 -20.02 22.27
C GLY A 166 -2.55 -18.68 22.10
N LEU A 167 -2.09 -18.36 20.89
CA LEU A 167 -1.62 -17.01 20.53
C LEU A 167 -2.82 -16.14 20.16
N TRP A 168 -3.18 -15.22 21.05
CA TRP A 168 -4.28 -14.28 20.89
C TRP A 168 -3.80 -12.97 20.28
N TYR A 169 -4.67 -12.34 19.49
CA TYR A 169 -4.35 -11.10 18.79
C TYR A 169 -5.31 -9.97 19.15
N HIS A 170 -4.78 -8.76 19.24
CA HIS A 170 -5.58 -7.54 19.24
C HIS A 170 -5.44 -6.82 17.92
N LYS A 171 -6.56 -6.31 17.42
CA LYS A 171 -6.56 -5.47 16.23
C LYS A 171 -6.04 -4.09 16.58
N LEU A 172 -5.02 -3.64 15.85
CA LEU A 172 -4.63 -2.25 15.86
C LEU A 172 -5.58 -1.47 14.95
N ASP A 173 -6.22 -0.46 15.52
CA ASP A 173 -6.97 0.52 14.76
C ASP A 173 -5.99 1.44 14.04
N ALA A 174 -5.49 0.99 12.89
CA ALA A 174 -4.89 1.89 11.92
C ALA A 174 -6.00 2.85 11.45
N SER A 175 -5.71 4.16 11.55
CA SER A 175 -6.62 5.26 11.20
C SER A 175 -7.46 4.94 9.96
N PRO A 176 -8.78 5.24 9.96
CA PRO A 176 -9.69 4.97 8.84
C PRO A 176 -9.26 5.60 7.50
N GLU A 177 -8.24 6.46 7.51
CA GLU A 177 -7.69 7.14 6.34
C GLU A 177 -6.63 6.36 5.57
N SER A 178 -6.47 5.03 5.76
CA SER A 178 -5.62 4.26 4.84
C SER A 178 -6.29 4.23 3.44
N PRO A 179 -5.71 4.85 2.39
CA PRO A 179 -6.33 4.93 1.06
C PRO A 179 -6.55 3.54 0.43
N GLU A 180 -5.82 2.52 0.89
CA GLU A 180 -5.93 1.14 0.41
C GLU A 180 -7.25 0.45 0.80
N ARG A 181 -7.92 0.87 1.89
CA ARG A 181 -9.26 0.37 2.25
C ARG A 181 -10.39 0.94 1.39
N GLN A 182 -10.15 1.97 0.58
CA GLN A 182 -11.23 2.71 -0.09
C GLN A 182 -11.68 2.12 -1.44
N HIS A 183 -10.98 1.13 -1.99
CA HIS A 183 -11.20 0.69 -3.36
C HIS A 183 -11.57 -0.80 -3.47
N THR A 184 -12.77 -1.16 -3.03
CA THR A 184 -13.35 -2.49 -3.24
C THR A 184 -13.81 -2.70 -4.69
N PHE A 185 -14.21 -1.63 -5.36
CA PHE A 185 -14.72 -1.66 -6.73
C PHE A 185 -13.97 -0.63 -7.57
N MET A 186 -13.66 -1.03 -8.80
CA MET A 186 -13.06 -0.16 -9.80
C MET A 186 -14.00 -0.06 -11.00
N ARG A 187 -14.08 1.12 -11.60
CA ARG A 187 -14.76 1.33 -12.87
C ARG A 187 -13.79 1.91 -13.88
N LEU A 188 -13.95 1.53 -15.14
CA LEU A 188 -13.25 2.19 -16.23
C LEU A 188 -13.83 3.59 -16.39
N HIS A 189 -13.02 4.61 -16.13
CA HIS A 189 -13.40 6.02 -16.26
C HIS A 189 -12.50 6.70 -17.30
N TRP A 190 -12.92 6.65 -18.56
CA TRP A 190 -12.23 7.32 -19.66
C TRP A 190 -12.27 8.83 -19.48
N LYS A 191 -11.12 9.49 -19.51
CA LYS A 191 -11.01 10.95 -19.62
C LYS A 191 -10.32 11.31 -20.94
N PRO A 192 -10.71 12.40 -21.59
CA PRO A 192 -10.04 12.86 -22.78
C PRO A 192 -8.58 13.25 -22.48
N GLN A 193 -7.70 13.07 -23.45
CA GLN A 193 -6.31 13.52 -23.36
C GLN A 193 -6.25 15.02 -23.58
N MET A 194 -5.67 15.77 -22.64
CA MET A 194 -5.70 17.24 -22.69
C MET A 194 -5.01 17.80 -23.93
N SER A 195 -3.89 17.22 -24.36
CA SER A 195 -3.18 17.57 -25.60
C SER A 195 -4.01 17.44 -26.89
N THR A 196 -5.10 16.68 -26.87
CA THR A 196 -5.98 16.46 -28.03
C THR A 196 -7.21 17.39 -28.05
N LEU A 197 -7.41 18.17 -26.99
CA LEU A 197 -8.58 19.03 -26.84
C LEU A 197 -8.30 20.42 -27.40
N SER A 198 -9.26 21.00 -28.11
CA SER A 198 -9.24 22.42 -28.47
C SER A 198 -9.68 23.30 -27.29
N ASP A 199 -9.33 24.58 -27.33
CA ASP A 199 -9.68 25.55 -26.29
C ASP A 199 -11.20 25.61 -26.00
N GLY A 200 -12.02 25.50 -27.03
CA GLY A 200 -13.48 25.43 -26.91
C GLY A 200 -13.96 24.16 -26.19
N GLN A 201 -13.31 23.03 -26.42
CA GLN A 201 -13.64 21.76 -25.76
C GLN A 201 -13.21 21.76 -24.29
N ILE A 202 -12.05 22.34 -23.98
CA ILE A 202 -11.59 22.51 -22.60
C ILE A 202 -12.56 23.41 -21.84
N ARG A 203 -12.97 24.54 -22.43
CA ARG A 203 -13.96 25.44 -21.84
C ARG A 203 -15.30 24.73 -21.59
N GLY A 204 -15.76 23.94 -22.56
CA GLY A 204 -16.97 23.12 -22.44
C GLY A 204 -16.89 22.09 -21.30
N LEU A 205 -15.77 21.40 -21.14
CA LEU A 205 -15.56 20.42 -20.07
C LEU A 205 -15.52 21.04 -18.67
N VAL A 206 -14.93 22.24 -18.57
CA VAL A 206 -14.83 22.95 -17.29
C VAL A 206 -16.16 23.59 -16.89
N GLN A 207 -16.97 24.01 -17.88
CA GLN A 207 -18.31 24.56 -17.66
C GLN A 207 -19.39 23.48 -17.53
N ALA A 208 -19.10 22.22 -17.88
CA ALA A 208 -20.07 21.14 -17.86
C ALA A 208 -20.64 20.88 -16.44
N PRO A 209 -21.98 20.77 -16.31
CA PRO A 209 -22.59 20.31 -15.07
C PRO A 209 -22.25 18.82 -14.86
N ARG A 210 -21.40 18.50 -13.87
CA ARG A 210 -21.18 17.12 -13.43
C ARG A 210 -22.40 16.63 -12.64
N PRO A 211 -22.84 15.38 -12.84
CA PRO A 211 -23.75 14.74 -11.91
C PRO A 211 -23.07 14.68 -10.52
N LEU A 212 -23.87 14.86 -9.47
CA LEU A 212 -23.47 14.82 -8.06
C LEU A 212 -22.69 13.53 -7.74
N GLN A 213 -21.38 13.52 -7.90
CA GLN A 213 -20.51 12.45 -7.45
C GLN A 213 -19.72 12.96 -6.25
N LYS A 214 -20.33 12.75 -5.07
CA LYS A 214 -19.87 13.07 -3.70
C LYS A 214 -19.40 14.51 -3.49
N LEU A 215 -20.16 15.21 -2.64
CA LEU A 215 -19.66 16.38 -1.91
C LEU A 215 -18.22 16.13 -1.46
N MET A 216 -17.33 17.04 -1.84
CA MET A 216 -16.04 17.18 -1.20
C MET A 216 -16.26 17.42 0.30
N PRO A 217 -15.38 16.91 1.19
CA PRO A 217 -15.43 17.28 2.59
C PRO A 217 -15.37 18.81 2.74
N HIS A 218 -16.14 19.32 3.69
CA HIS A 218 -16.39 20.74 3.92
C HIS A 218 -15.13 21.63 4.00
N HIS A 219 -15.24 22.79 3.33
CA HIS A 219 -14.82 24.13 3.75
C HIS A 219 -13.45 24.31 4.43
N GLU A 220 -12.42 24.52 3.62
CA GLU A 220 -11.37 25.50 3.91
C GLU A 220 -11.37 26.57 2.80
N SER A 221 -11.12 27.84 3.13
CA SER A 221 -11.13 28.95 2.17
C SER A 221 -10.02 28.87 1.10
N SER A 222 -9.17 27.84 1.17
CA SER A 222 -8.07 27.51 0.27
C SER A 222 -8.40 26.42 -0.76
N SER A 223 -9.61 25.84 -0.71
CA SER A 223 -9.97 24.73 -1.61
C SER A 223 -10.12 25.20 -3.06
N PRO A 224 -9.50 24.51 -4.04
CA PRO A 224 -9.54 24.92 -5.44
C PRO A 224 -10.97 24.96 -5.97
N SER A 225 -11.27 25.96 -6.80
CA SER A 225 -12.60 26.08 -7.40
C SER A 225 -12.93 24.84 -8.25
N ARG A 226 -14.22 24.53 -8.42
CA ARG A 226 -14.69 23.40 -9.23
C ARG A 226 -14.04 23.34 -10.63
N LYS A 227 -13.76 24.52 -11.19
CA LYS A 227 -13.12 24.67 -12.49
C LYS A 227 -11.64 24.29 -12.43
N GLN A 228 -10.93 24.73 -11.39
CA GLN A 228 -9.54 24.37 -11.12
C GLN A 228 -9.39 22.86 -10.90
N TRP A 229 -10.31 22.24 -10.16
CA TRP A 229 -10.28 20.78 -9.93
C TRP A 229 -10.43 19.97 -11.21
N THR A 230 -11.33 20.39 -12.11
CA THR A 230 -11.54 19.71 -13.40
C THR A 230 -10.29 19.75 -14.28
N LEU A 231 -9.60 20.90 -14.29
CA LEU A 231 -8.34 21.06 -14.99
C LEU A 231 -7.23 20.20 -14.37
N MET A 232 -7.11 20.21 -13.03
CA MET A 232 -6.16 19.36 -12.30
C MET A 232 -6.39 17.87 -12.59
N GLU A 233 -7.64 17.43 -12.63
CA GLU A 233 -7.98 16.04 -12.95
C GLU A 233 -7.57 15.62 -14.37
N LEU A 234 -7.70 16.52 -15.37
CA LEU A 234 -7.27 16.25 -16.74
C LEU A 234 -5.74 16.17 -16.83
N LEU A 235 -5.04 17.07 -16.12
CA LEU A 235 -3.58 17.07 -16.03
C LEU A 235 -3.02 15.82 -15.34
N LEU A 236 -3.63 15.41 -14.23
CA LEU A 236 -3.26 14.19 -13.50
C LEU A 236 -3.56 12.93 -14.31
N HIS A 237 -4.56 12.96 -15.18
CA HIS A 237 -4.86 11.87 -16.11
C HIS A 237 -3.83 11.80 -17.24
N GLU A 238 -3.36 12.92 -17.78
CA GLU A 238 -2.34 12.92 -18.83
C GLU A 238 -0.95 12.57 -18.30
N LYS A 239 -0.65 12.97 -17.06
CA LYS A 239 0.64 12.71 -16.42
C LYS A 239 0.47 12.21 -14.99
N HIS A 240 0.29 10.91 -14.85
CA HIS A 240 0.10 10.22 -13.57
C HIS A 240 1.28 10.37 -12.57
N SER A 241 2.46 10.82 -13.01
CA SER A 241 3.62 11.04 -12.15
C SER A 241 3.74 12.46 -11.58
N LEU A 242 2.76 13.35 -11.84
CA LEU A 242 2.78 14.72 -11.31
C LEU A 242 2.63 14.72 -9.79
N ARG A 243 3.51 15.45 -9.10
CA ARG A 243 3.47 15.62 -7.64
C ARG A 243 3.28 17.07 -7.18
N VAL A 244 3.61 18.04 -8.05
CA VAL A 244 3.54 19.48 -7.76
C VAL A 244 3.01 20.19 -9.01
N VAL A 245 2.06 21.09 -8.83
CA VAL A 245 1.55 22.01 -9.87
C VAL A 245 1.73 23.42 -9.33
N GLU A 246 2.43 24.27 -10.07
CA GLU A 246 2.61 25.69 -9.76
C GLU A 246 1.88 26.54 -10.80
N PHE A 247 1.10 27.52 -10.35
CA PHE A 247 0.41 28.50 -11.20
C PHE A 247 1.07 29.87 -11.02
N SER A 248 1.79 30.36 -12.03
CA SER A 248 2.48 31.66 -11.99
C SER A 248 1.63 32.75 -12.64
N THR A 249 1.05 33.66 -11.86
CA THR A 249 0.17 34.76 -12.32
C THR A 249 0.93 36.05 -12.72
N LEU A 250 1.68 36.06 -13.83
CA LEU A 250 2.46 37.23 -14.27
C LEU A 250 1.71 38.11 -15.29
N PRO A 251 1.88 39.45 -15.32
CA PRO A 251 0.88 40.36 -15.91
C PRO A 251 0.84 40.54 -17.45
N PHE A 252 1.72 39.92 -18.25
CA PHE A 252 2.04 40.48 -19.59
C PHE A 252 1.87 39.58 -20.84
N GLU A 253 1.05 38.53 -20.80
CA GLU A 253 0.66 37.77 -22.00
C GLU A 253 -0.81 37.29 -21.83
N GLU A 254 -1.49 36.77 -22.88
CA GLU A 254 -2.86 36.20 -22.82
C GLU A 254 -2.84 34.66 -22.66
N SER A 255 -3.79 34.07 -21.91
CA SER A 255 -3.84 32.62 -21.61
C SER A 255 -5.26 32.12 -21.39
N VAL A 256 -5.62 31.13 -22.21
CA VAL A 256 -6.90 30.41 -22.18
C VAL A 256 -7.19 29.76 -20.81
N GLY A 257 -6.15 29.42 -20.04
CA GLY A 257 -6.30 28.75 -18.75
C GLY A 257 -6.90 29.62 -17.65
N ARG A 258 -6.74 30.95 -17.70
CA ARG A 258 -7.22 31.88 -16.66
C ARG A 258 -8.64 32.37 -16.92
N ASP A 259 -9.00 32.62 -18.19
CA ASP A 259 -10.37 32.97 -18.60
C ASP A 259 -11.40 31.90 -18.30
N ILE A 260 -10.94 30.65 -18.17
CA ILE A 260 -11.81 29.53 -17.81
C ILE A 260 -12.10 29.58 -16.30
N LEU A 261 -11.17 30.06 -15.46
CA LEU A 261 -11.27 30.04 -14.00
C LEU A 261 -12.14 31.18 -13.45
N ASP A 262 -11.96 32.40 -13.94
CA ASP A 262 -12.67 33.57 -13.41
C ASP A 262 -13.95 33.85 -14.20
N GLY A 263 -15.09 33.67 -13.53
CA GLY A 263 -16.42 33.90 -14.11
C GLY A 263 -17.02 35.27 -13.79
N ASP A 264 -16.40 36.08 -12.92
CA ASP A 264 -16.93 37.37 -12.52
C ASP A 264 -15.82 38.36 -12.15
N LEU A 265 -15.90 39.53 -12.79
CA LEU A 265 -15.34 40.84 -12.46
C LEU A 265 -13.87 41.19 -12.76
N SER A 266 -13.79 42.25 -13.58
CA SER A 266 -12.91 43.42 -13.50
C SER A 266 -11.41 43.26 -13.75
N LEU A 267 -10.98 43.81 -14.90
CA LEU A 267 -9.72 44.55 -15.11
C LEU A 267 -8.52 44.01 -14.30
N GLY A 268 -7.98 42.90 -14.78
CA GLY A 268 -6.70 42.39 -14.33
C GLY A 268 -6.14 41.44 -15.38
N GLU A 269 -5.49 42.01 -16.40
CA GLU A 269 -4.64 41.26 -17.32
C GLU A 269 -3.58 40.50 -16.52
N GLY A 270 -3.48 39.20 -16.73
CA GLY A 270 -2.37 38.43 -16.21
C GLY A 270 -2.47 36.97 -16.59
N ASN A 271 -1.33 36.37 -16.84
CA ASN A 271 -1.17 35.04 -17.38
C ASN A 271 -0.75 34.02 -16.34
N CYS A 272 -1.15 32.76 -16.54
CA CYS A 272 -0.65 31.61 -15.78
C CYS A 272 0.44 30.87 -16.56
N LYS A 273 1.70 30.94 -16.13
CA LYS A 273 2.76 29.99 -16.54
C LYS A 273 2.74 28.77 -15.62
N TYR A 274 2.87 27.57 -16.17
CA TYR A 274 3.09 26.34 -15.41
C TYR A 274 4.50 25.83 -15.69
N GLN A 275 5.27 25.53 -14.64
CA GLN A 275 6.63 24.99 -14.75
C GLN A 275 6.65 23.55 -14.24
N PHE A 276 7.17 22.63 -15.06
CA PHE A 276 7.29 21.22 -14.71
C PHE A 276 8.68 20.92 -14.14
N MET A 277 8.76 20.31 -12.97
CA MET A 277 10.03 19.76 -12.46
C MET A 277 10.01 18.22 -12.45
N PRO A 278 10.72 17.55 -13.38
CA PRO A 278 10.95 16.12 -13.31
C PRO A 278 12.10 15.77 -12.35
N LYS A 279 12.04 14.56 -11.77
CA LYS A 279 12.87 14.06 -10.65
C LYS A 279 14.36 13.83 -10.95
N LYS A 280 14.91 14.31 -12.07
CA LYS A 280 16.34 14.17 -12.39
C LYS A 280 16.95 15.53 -12.68
N SER A 281 17.54 16.11 -11.64
CA SER A 281 18.51 17.19 -11.75
C SER A 281 19.65 16.75 -12.65
N GLY A 282 19.80 17.39 -13.81
CA GLY A 282 20.98 17.20 -14.65
C GLY A 282 20.82 17.37 -16.15
N PHE A 283 19.67 17.80 -16.69
CA PHE A 283 19.59 18.37 -18.04
C PHE A 283 18.30 19.19 -18.14
N ALA A 284 18.44 20.50 -18.31
CA ALA A 284 17.32 21.41 -18.52
C ALA A 284 16.77 21.22 -19.94
N ALA A 285 15.82 20.31 -20.10
CA ALA A 285 14.94 20.29 -21.27
C ALA A 285 13.67 21.08 -20.90
N CYS A 286 13.70 22.38 -21.15
CA CYS A 286 12.51 23.22 -21.16
C CYS A 286 11.60 22.78 -22.32
N LEU A 287 10.54 22.06 -22.03
CA LEU A 287 9.38 22.00 -22.94
C LEU A 287 8.49 23.20 -22.63
N ALA A 288 8.82 24.33 -23.26
CA ALA A 288 7.91 25.45 -23.39
C ALA A 288 6.91 25.10 -24.50
N GLY A 289 5.67 24.79 -24.14
CA GLY A 289 4.56 24.79 -25.09
C GLY A 289 4.01 26.20 -25.20
N ILE A 290 4.35 26.92 -26.28
CA ILE A 290 3.67 28.15 -26.66
C ILE A 290 2.61 27.76 -27.69
N ALA A 291 1.33 27.94 -27.38
CA ALA A 291 0.30 27.91 -28.40
C ALA A 291 0.35 29.27 -29.14
N VAL A 292 1.04 29.32 -30.28
CA VAL A 292 1.01 30.49 -31.17
C VAL A 292 -0.02 30.23 -32.25
N GLY A 293 -1.14 30.96 -32.20
CA GLY A 293 -2.06 31.10 -33.33
C GLY A 293 -1.95 32.51 -33.89
N ASN A 294 -1.15 32.72 -34.95
CA ASN A 294 -1.20 33.95 -35.73
C ASN A 294 -2.43 33.92 -36.65
N ILE A 295 -3.29 34.93 -36.56
CA ILE A 295 -4.34 35.24 -37.54
C ILE A 295 -3.92 36.53 -38.27
N PRO A 296 -3.89 36.58 -39.61
CA PRO A 296 -3.57 37.81 -40.32
C PRO A 296 -4.73 38.82 -40.21
N SER A 297 -4.37 40.07 -39.94
CA SER A 297 -5.27 41.22 -39.83
C SER A 297 -5.96 41.54 -41.16
N GLY A 298 -7.27 41.34 -41.22
CA GLY A 298 -8.16 41.96 -42.20
C GLY A 298 -8.73 43.25 -41.60
N SER A 299 -8.24 44.40 -42.07
CA SER A 299 -8.84 45.70 -41.81
C SER A 299 -9.99 45.92 -42.78
N ASP A 300 -11.23 45.98 -42.28
CA ASP A 300 -12.34 46.62 -42.98
C ASP A 300 -12.35 48.10 -42.60
N GLU A 301 -12.23 48.99 -43.60
CA GLU A 301 -12.45 50.42 -43.45
C GLU A 301 -13.55 50.89 -44.44
N HIS A 302 -14.66 51.30 -43.85
CA HIS A 302 -15.64 52.33 -44.27
C HIS A 302 -16.21 52.40 -45.72
N ALA A 303 -17.52 52.15 -45.79
CA ALA A 303 -18.60 53.06 -46.24
C ALA A 303 -18.43 53.95 -47.50
N ARG A 304 -19.34 53.78 -48.48
CA ARG A 304 -20.37 54.78 -48.90
C ARG A 304 -21.22 54.31 -50.10
N CYS A 305 -22.49 54.72 -50.08
CA CYS A 305 -23.40 54.78 -51.23
C CYS A 305 -22.81 55.57 -52.41
N ASP A 306 -23.12 55.17 -53.65
CA ASP A 306 -24.12 55.88 -54.48
C ASP A 306 -24.51 55.07 -55.73
N GLN A 307 -25.76 55.27 -56.14
CA GLN A 307 -26.32 54.83 -57.42
C GLN A 307 -25.88 55.79 -58.55
N ALA A 308 -25.77 55.22 -59.76
CA ALA A 308 -25.54 55.84 -61.08
C ALA A 308 -24.10 56.26 -61.43
#